data_AF-A0A1W1BQ01-F1
#
_entry.id   AF-A0A1W1BQ01-F1
#
_cell.length_a   1.000
_cell.length_b   1.000
_cell.length_c   1.000
_cell.angle_alpha   90.00
_cell.angle_beta   90.00
_cell.angle_gamma   90.00
#
_symmetry.space_group_name_H-M   'P 1'
#
loop_
_entity.id
_entity.type
_entity.pdbx_description
1 polymer ?
#
loop_
_entity_poly.entity_id
_entity_poly.type
_entity_poly.pdbx_seq_one_letter_code
_entity_poly.pdbx_strand_id
1 'polypeptide(L)'
;MIFLNLFLLISAKDLVKYKRSNSLYWVPLEITLLGSLLFTGVVMMAAKHLEFTIENIVMIILGIVLIVLEAKRLKALKYLSTKKEHAFAVYKPFARTILQAEFVLVLLMSLWMWFI
;
A
#
# COMPACT_ATOMS: atom_id res chain seq x y z
N MET A 1 7.35 -5.12 -0.23
CA MET A 1 6.43 -4.64 -1.29
C MET A 1 6.67 -3.18 -1.64
N ILE A 2 6.63 -2.25 -0.69
CA ILE A 2 6.77 -0.79 -0.95
C ILE A 2 8.04 -0.44 -1.75
N PHE A 3 9.20 -1.03 -1.41
CA PHE A 3 10.45 -0.82 -2.15
C PHE A 3 10.41 -1.33 -3.60
N LEU A 4 9.78 -2.49 -3.84
CA LEU A 4 9.61 -3.06 -5.18
C LEU A 4 8.73 -2.14 -6.04
N ASN A 5 7.62 -1.64 -5.49
CA ASN A 5 6.75 -0.69 -6.19
C ASN A 5 7.46 0.62 -6.52
N LEU A 6 8.25 1.14 -5.58
CA LEU A 6 9.04 2.34 -5.80
C LEU A 6 10.06 2.14 -6.92
N PHE A 7 10.77 1.00 -6.90
CA PHE A 7 11.73 0.63 -7.94
C PHE A 7 11.07 0.50 -9.32
N LEU A 8 9.92 -0.17 -9.39
CA LEU A 8 9.15 -0.32 -10.63
C LEU A 8 8.63 1.02 -11.16
N LEU A 9 8.13 1.89 -10.27
CA LEU A 9 7.63 3.22 -10.64
C LEU A 9 8.76 4.11 -11.22
N ILE A 10 9.95 4.05 -10.63
CA ILE A 10 11.12 4.79 -11.10
C ILE A 10 11.61 4.23 -12.44
N SER A 11 11.69 2.90 -12.55
CA SER A 11 12.21 2.19 -13.74
C SER A 11 11.27 2.24 -14.94
N ALA A 12 9.97 2.41 -14.72
CA ALA A 12 8.98 2.47 -15.78
C ALA A 12 9.14 3.74 -16.64
N LYS A 13 9.25 3.56 -17.95
CA LYS A 13 9.27 4.67 -18.94
C LYS A 13 7.93 4.83 -19.67
N ASP A 14 7.14 3.76 -19.73
CA ASP A 14 5.90 3.68 -20.50
C ASP A 14 4.72 3.40 -19.56
N LEU A 15 3.70 4.27 -19.64
CA LEU A 15 2.50 4.18 -18.83
C LEU A 15 1.69 2.92 -19.12
N VAL A 16 1.57 2.52 -20.38
CA VAL A 16 0.73 1.38 -20.78
C VAL A 16 1.32 0.08 -20.24
N LYS A 17 2.65 -0.08 -20.39
CA LYS A 17 3.39 -1.23 -19.85
C LYS A 17 3.31 -1.27 -18.32
N TYR A 18 3.51 -0.13 -17.67
CA TYR A 18 3.43 -0.03 -16.21
C TYR A 18 2.02 -0.37 -15.71
N LYS A 19 0.97 0.22 -16.28
CA LYS A 19 -0.43 -0.04 -15.91
C LYS A 19 -0.81 -1.52 -16.10
N ARG A 20 -0.37 -2.15 -17.19
CA ARG A 20 -0.59 -3.58 -17.45
C ARG A 20 0.13 -4.46 -16.44
N SER A 21 1.42 -4.22 -16.19
CA SER A 21 2.19 -4.97 -15.20
C SER A 21 1.59 -4.83 -13.80
N ASN A 22 1.20 -3.60 -13.42
CA ASN A 22 0.56 -3.31 -12.14
C ASN A 22 -0.74 -4.08 -11.97
N SER A 23 -1.62 -4.05 -12.96
CA SER A 23 -2.92 -4.75 -12.89
C SER A 23 -2.79 -6.27 -12.90
N LEU A 24 -1.79 -6.82 -13.61
CA LEU A 24 -1.72 -8.27 -13.84
C LEU A 24 -0.96 -9.01 -12.73
N TYR A 25 0.10 -8.40 -12.20
CA TYR A 25 0.99 -9.07 -11.24
C TYR A 25 0.96 -8.41 -9.86
N TRP A 26 1.10 -7.09 -9.81
CA TRP A 26 1.38 -6.40 -8.55
C TRP A 26 0.14 -6.21 -7.69
N VAL A 27 -0.99 -5.80 -8.26
CA VAL A 27 -2.25 -5.61 -7.53
C VAL A 27 -2.74 -6.91 -6.88
N PRO A 28 -2.81 -8.07 -7.58
CA PRO A 28 -3.20 -9.32 -6.95
C PRO A 28 -2.25 -9.71 -5.80
N LEU A 29 -0.94 -9.53 -5.99
CA LEU A 29 0.08 -9.84 -4.98
C LEU A 29 -0.06 -8.94 -3.74
N GLU A 30 -0.21 -7.62 -3.93
CA GLU A 30 -0.39 -6.62 -2.86
C GLU A 30 -1.64 -6.89 -2.04
N ILE A 31 -2.78 -7.07 -2.71
CA ILE A 31 -4.06 -7.30 -2.04
C ILE A 31 -4.03 -8.63 -1.28
N THR A 32 -3.42 -9.67 -1.84
CA THR A 32 -3.30 -10.97 -1.16
C THR A 32 -2.44 -10.86 0.10
N LEU A 33 -1.30 -10.17 0.02
CA LEU A 33 -0.41 -9.98 1.17
C LEU A 33 -1.03 -9.09 2.25
N LEU A 34 -1.66 -7.98 1.87
CA LEU A 34 -2.36 -7.11 2.83
C LEU A 34 -3.56 -7.83 3.46
N GLY A 35 -4.33 -8.54 2.64
CA GLY A 35 -5.49 -9.30 3.09
C GLY A 35 -5.11 -10.43 4.05
N SER A 36 -4.05 -11.18 3.75
CA SER A 36 -3.58 -12.25 4.63
C SER A 36 -3.06 -11.71 5.95
N LEU A 37 -2.26 -10.65 5.95
CA LEU A 37 -1.75 -10.02 7.17
C LEU A 37 -2.88 -9.51 8.08
N LEU A 38 -3.87 -8.81 7.51
CA LEU A 38 -5.01 -8.31 8.27
C LEU A 38 -5.89 -9.44 8.79
N PHE A 39 -6.17 -10.44 7.96
CA PHE A 39 -6.96 -11.60 8.36
C PHE A 39 -6.30 -12.35 9.51
N THR A 40 -5.00 -12.65 9.40
CA THR A 40 -4.24 -13.31 10.46
C THR A 40 -4.24 -12.47 11.74
N GLY A 41 -4.03 -11.15 11.66
CA GLY A 41 -4.11 -10.25 12.82
C GLY A 41 -5.47 -10.31 13.52
N VAL A 42 -6.55 -10.22 12.75
CA VAL A 42 -7.93 -10.30 13.27
C VAL A 42 -8.21 -11.66 13.90
N VAL A 43 -7.81 -12.76 13.26
CA VAL A 43 -8.01 -14.12 13.79
C VAL A 43 -7.24 -14.33 15.09
N MET A 44 -5.99 -13.86 15.19
CA MET A 44 -5.20 -13.96 16.43
C MET A 44 -5.84 -13.19 17.59
N MET A 45 -6.38 -12.00 17.33
CA MET A 45 -7.11 -11.21 18.34
C MET A 45 -8.42 -11.89 18.77
N ALA A 46 -9.16 -12.48 17.82
CA ALA A 46 -10.38 -13.21 18.11
C ALA A 46 -10.13 -14.48 18.94
N ALA A 47 -9.05 -15.21 18.64
CA ALA A 47 -8.70 -16.46 19.32
C ALA A 47 -8.22 -16.27 20.77
N LYS A 48 -7.65 -15.11 21.11
CA LYS A 48 -7.09 -14.81 22.45
C LYS A 48 -8.09 -14.24 23.47
N HIS A 49 -9.40 -14.34 23.24
CA HIS A 49 -10.43 -13.62 24.01
C HIS A 49 -10.24 -12.09 23.95
N LEU A 50 -10.23 -11.49 22.75
CA LEU A 50 -10.57 -10.07 22.48
C LEU A 50 -10.16 -9.05 23.56
N GLU A 51 -8.94 -9.15 24.09
CA GLU A 51 -8.35 -8.03 24.82
C GLU A 51 -7.93 -7.01 23.76
N PHE A 52 -8.88 -6.12 23.43
CA PHE A 52 -8.62 -4.94 22.64
C PHE A 52 -7.73 -4.00 23.44
N THR A 53 -6.44 -4.28 23.43
CA THR A 53 -5.45 -3.33 23.92
C THR A 53 -5.41 -2.12 22.99
N ILE A 54 -5.01 -0.97 23.53
CA ILE A 54 -4.97 0.29 22.79
C ILE A 54 -4.03 0.16 21.58
N GLU A 55 -2.95 -0.61 21.72
CA GLU A 55 -1.97 -0.88 20.67
C GLU A 55 -2.61 -1.60 19.49
N ASN A 56 -3.41 -2.64 19.76
CA ASN A 56 -4.10 -3.41 18.73
C ASN A 56 -5.12 -2.55 17.96
N ILE A 57 -5.86 -1.68 18.65
CA ILE A 57 -6.80 -0.75 18.02
C ILE A 57 -6.05 0.23 17.11
N VAL A 58 -4.97 0.83 17.60
CA VAL A 58 -4.13 1.76 16.82
C VAL A 58 -3.55 1.07 15.58
N MET A 59 -3.07 -0.16 15.73
CA MET A 59 -2.56 -0.97 14.60
C MET A 59 -3.61 -1.21 13.52
N ILE A 60 -4.87 -1.53 13.90
CA ILE A 60 -5.97 -1.70 12.94
C ILE A 60 -6.24 -0.38 12.20
N ILE A 61 -6.31 0.74 12.93
CA ILE A 61 -6.54 2.07 12.33
C ILE A 61 -5.44 2.40 11.31
N LEU A 62 -4.17 2.18 11.66
CA LEU A 62 -3.04 2.39 10.75
C LEU A 62 -3.10 1.45 9.54
N GLY A 63 -3.53 0.20 9.73
CA GLY A 63 -3.79 -0.75 8.65
C GLY A 63 -4.85 -0.24 7.67
N ILE A 64 -5.96 0.31 8.17
CA ILE A 64 -7.00 0.93 7.34
C ILE A 64 -6.44 2.12 6.55
N VAL A 65 -5.62 2.96 7.18
CA VAL A 65 -4.96 4.10 6.51
C VAL A 65 -4.07 3.61 5.36
N LEU A 66 -3.27 2.56 5.57
CA LEU A 66 -2.45 1.96 4.52
C LEU A 66 -3.30 1.45 3.35
N ILE A 67 -4.42 0.76 3.63
CA ILE A 67 -5.33 0.27 2.57
C ILE A 67 -5.92 1.45 1.78
N VAL A 68 -6.32 2.53 2.46
CA VAL A 68 -6.92 3.71 1.79
C VAL A 68 -5.91 4.43 0.91
N LEU A 69 -4.67 4.60 1.39
CA LEU A 69 -3.57 5.17 0.60
C LEU A 69 -3.30 4.32 -0.65
N GLU A 70 -3.28 3.00 -0.48
CA GLU A 70 -3.01 2.08 -1.58
C GLU A 70 -4.14 2.09 -2.61
N ALA A 71 -5.39 2.05 -2.15
CA ALA A 71 -6.57 2.17 -2.98
C ALA A 71 -6.57 3.49 -3.77
N LYS A 72 -6.12 4.60 -3.14
CA LYS A 72 -5.99 5.90 -3.80
C LYS A 72 -4.93 5.88 -4.91
N ARG A 73 -3.77 5.24 -4.67
CA ARG A 73 -2.70 5.05 -5.68
C ARG A 73 -3.22 4.26 -6.89
N LEU A 74 -3.86 3.13 -6.63
CA LEU A 74 -4.40 2.24 -7.67
C LEU A 74 -5.55 2.89 -8.45
N LYS A 75 -6.44 3.61 -7.76
CA LYS A 75 -7.53 4.36 -8.40
C LYS A 75 -6.97 5.42 -9.35
N ALA A 76 -6.02 6.22 -8.89
CA ALA A 76 -5.37 7.24 -9.73
C ALA A 76 -4.72 6.62 -10.98
N LEU A 77 -4.06 5.46 -10.86
CA LEU A 77 -3.47 4.76 -12.00
C LEU A 77 -4.52 4.19 -12.97
N LYS A 78 -5.63 3.64 -12.44
CA LYS A 78 -6.72 3.06 -13.24
C LYS A 78 -7.40 4.10 -14.11
N TYR A 79 -7.68 5.29 -13.57
CA TYR A 79 -8.35 6.38 -14.28
C TYR A 79 -7.41 7.31 -15.04
N LEU A 80 -6.10 7.07 -14.98
CA LEU A 80 -5.13 7.84 -15.76
C LEU A 80 -5.35 7.59 -17.26
N SER A 81 -5.60 8.69 -18.01
CA SER A 81 -5.76 8.64 -19.45
C SER A 81 -4.43 8.33 -20.13
N THR A 82 -4.41 7.27 -20.92
CA THR A 82 -3.24 6.84 -21.71
C THR A 82 -3.01 7.69 -22.96
N LYS A 83 -3.97 8.55 -23.34
CA LYS A 83 -3.89 9.42 -24.52
C LYS A 83 -3.17 10.74 -24.27
N LYS A 84 -2.93 11.10 -23.01
CA LYS A 84 -2.25 12.34 -22.63
C LYS A 84 -0.76 12.05 -22.41
N GLU A 85 0.08 12.62 -23.28
CA GLU A 85 1.52 12.39 -23.36
C GLU A 85 2.27 12.67 -22.03
N HIS A 86 1.75 13.59 -21.20
CA HIS A 86 2.34 13.95 -19.91
C HIS A 86 1.63 13.35 -18.67
N ALA A 87 0.61 12.51 -18.85
CA ALA A 87 -0.15 11.99 -17.71
C ALA A 87 0.70 11.17 -16.74
N PHE A 88 1.70 10.44 -17.23
CA PHE A 88 2.57 9.64 -16.39
C PHE A 88 3.59 10.48 -15.60
N ALA A 89 4.06 11.59 -16.19
CA ALA A 89 4.96 12.52 -15.52
C ALA A 89 4.30 13.16 -14.29
N VAL A 90 3.00 13.41 -14.34
CA VAL A 90 2.21 13.93 -13.20
C VAL A 90 1.91 12.82 -12.18
N TYR A 91 1.68 11.59 -12.63
CA TYR A 91 1.38 10.46 -11.74
C TYR A 91 2.59 10.02 -10.89
N LYS A 92 3.81 10.01 -11.45
CA LYS A 92 5.02 9.57 -10.75
C LYS A 92 5.28 10.26 -9.40
N PRO A 93 5.32 11.60 -9.28
CA PRO A 93 5.55 12.26 -8.00
C PRO A 93 4.42 12.01 -7.00
N PHE A 94 3.17 11.93 -7.47
CA PHE A 94 2.02 11.58 -6.65
C PHE A 94 2.15 10.17 -6.05
N ALA A 95 2.40 9.17 -6.89
CA ALA A 95 2.54 7.78 -6.45
C ALA A 95 3.78 7.59 -5.56
N ARG A 96 4.88 8.31 -5.85
CA ARG A 96 6.08 8.31 -5.00
C ARG A 96 5.79 8.85 -3.60
N THR A 97 5.02 9.93 -3.49
CA THR A 97 4.66 10.54 -2.20
C THR A 97 3.83 9.56 -1.36
N ILE A 98 2.88 8.86 -1.98
CA ILE A 98 2.08 7.84 -1.30
C ILE A 98 2.97 6.68 -0.82
N LEU A 99 3.83 6.14 -1.68
CA LEU A 99 4.75 5.05 -1.32
C LEU A 99 5.71 5.44 -0.19
N GLN A 100 6.18 6.69 -0.17
CA GLN A 100 7.00 7.21 0.92
C GLN A 100 6.21 7.35 2.23
N ALA A 101 4.96 7.82 2.17
CA ALA A 101 4.10 7.89 3.33
C ALA A 101 3.79 6.50 3.90
N GLU A 102 3.50 5.52 3.04
CA GLU A 102 3.31 4.11 3.44
C GLU A 102 4.56 3.55 4.11
N PHE A 103 5.74 3.84 3.56
CA PHE A 103 7.01 3.42 4.15
C PHE A 103 7.19 4.00 5.56
N VAL A 104 6.99 5.30 5.72
CA VAL A 104 7.11 5.98 7.02
C VAL A 104 6.10 5.42 8.02
N LEU A 105 4.85 5.18 7.60
CA LEU A 105 3.82 4.57 8.45
C LEU A 105 4.22 3.18 8.96
N VAL A 106 4.71 2.30 8.08
CA VAL A 106 5.16 0.95 8.46
C VAL A 106 6.37 1.02 9.40
N LEU A 107 7.28 1.96 9.17
CA LEU A 107 8.46 2.16 10.00
C LEU A 107 8.07 2.66 11.40
N LEU A 108 7.14 3.62 11.49
CA LEU A 108 6.57 4.08 12.75
C LEU A 108 5.86 2.96 13.50
N MET A 109 5.07 2.12 12.81
CA MET A 109 4.43 0.95 13.43
C MET A 109 5.47 -0.02 14.01
N SER A 110 6.53 -0.28 13.25
CA SER A 110 7.58 -1.23 13.65
C SER A 110 8.38 -0.72 14.85
N LEU A 111 8.71 0.58 14.87
CA LEU A 111 9.38 1.21 16.02
C LEU A 111 8.46 1.27 17.23
N TRP A 112 7.19 1.62 17.04
CA TRP A 112 6.20 1.67 18.12
C TRP A 112 6.05 0.32 18.82
N MET A 113 5.94 -0.77 18.04
CA MET A 113 5.88 -2.13 18.60
C MET A 113 7.19 -2.61 19.24
N TRP A 114 8.33 -1.97 18.94
CA TRP A 114 9.60 -2.32 19.57
C TRP A 114 9.78 -1.62 20.92
N PHE A 115 9.27 -0.40 21.07
CA PHE A 115 9.43 0.41 22.28
C PHE A 115 8.36 0.15 23.36
N ILE A 116 7.28 -0.55 23.02
CA ILE A 116 6.22 -1.00 23.94
C ILE A 116 6.38 -2.49 24.20
#